data_AF-A0A939R5E7-F1
#
_entry.id   AF-A0A939R5E7-F1
#
_cell.length_a   1.000
_cell.length_b   1.000
_cell.length_c   1.000
_cell.angle_alpha   90.00
_cell.angle_beta   90.00
_cell.angle_gamma   90.00
#
_symmetry.space_group_name_H-M   'P 1'
#
loop_
_entity.id
_entity.type
_entity.pdbx_description
1 polymer ?
#
loop_
_entity_poly.entity_id
_entity_poly.type
_entity_poly.pdbx_seq_one_letter_code
_entity_poly.pdbx_strand_id
1 'polypeptide(L)'
;MKRFSVSDNKTVGGVLLNFVIAAASLFANGFGIYLTMRASIGAAPWDVLSLGLSKTLGILYGTASISVSITILIIDILLKEPIGFAMVLDAIVVGKSVDFFNMIDIVPSPESLPGSIEMLLLGLVIIGY
;
A
#
# COMPACT_ATOMS: atom_id res chain seq x y z
N MET A 1 -10.75 30.61 -22.30
CA MET A 1 -11.79 30.70 -21.24
C MET A 1 -12.96 29.78 -21.64
N LYS A 2 -12.91 28.47 -21.33
CA LYS A 2 -14.04 27.55 -21.53
C LYS A 2 -14.43 27.00 -20.16
N ARG A 3 -15.68 27.30 -19.79
CA ARG A 3 -16.28 27.07 -18.48
C ARG A 3 -16.38 25.58 -18.17
N PHE A 4 -16.09 25.25 -16.92
CA PHE A 4 -16.57 24.06 -16.22
C PHE A 4 -18.07 23.87 -16.51
N SER A 5 -18.43 22.68 -17.01
CA SER A 5 -19.81 22.18 -17.01
C SER A 5 -19.85 20.97 -16.10
N VAL A 6 -20.15 21.24 -14.83
CA VAL A 6 -20.47 20.26 -13.79
C VAL A 6 -22.00 20.15 -13.79
N SER A 7 -22.53 19.15 -14.50
CA SER A 7 -23.92 18.65 -14.49
C SER A 7 -23.94 17.53 -15.55
N ASP A 8 -24.37 16.30 -15.35
CA ASP A 8 -25.44 15.80 -14.50
C ASP A 8 -25.26 14.30 -14.23
N ASN A 9 -25.74 13.85 -13.06
CA ASN A 9 -26.06 12.45 -12.74
C ASN A 9 -24.89 11.46 -12.56
N LYS A 10 -23.96 11.74 -11.64
CA LYS A 10 -23.19 10.67 -10.99
C LYS A 10 -24.13 9.94 -10.03
N THR A 11 -24.84 8.93 -10.52
CA THR A 11 -25.64 8.01 -9.72
C THR A 11 -24.83 7.63 -8.49
N VAL A 12 -25.42 7.67 -7.28
CA VAL A 12 -24.74 7.24 -6.04
C VAL A 12 -24.04 5.89 -6.25
N GLY A 13 -24.63 5.00 -7.07
CA GLY A 13 -24.03 3.74 -7.52
C GLY A 13 -22.71 3.86 -8.31
N GLY A 14 -22.53 4.87 -9.17
CA GLY A 14 -21.27 5.11 -9.89
C GLY A 14 -20.17 5.66 -9.00
N VAL A 15 -20.52 6.50 -8.02
CA VAL A 15 -19.57 6.94 -6.98
C VAL A 15 -19.18 5.76 -6.10
N LEU A 16 -20.15 4.96 -5.64
CA LEU A 16 -19.90 3.75 -4.85
C LEU A 16 -19.00 2.75 -5.60
N LEU A 17 -19.26 2.55 -6.89
CA LEU A 17 -18.46 1.67 -7.74
C LEU A 17 -17.01 2.15 -7.84
N ASN A 18 -16.78 3.45 -8.01
CA ASN A 18 -15.42 4.00 -8.03
C ASN A 18 -14.71 3.83 -6.68
N PHE A 19 -15.42 3.96 -5.55
CA PHE A 19 -14.87 3.66 -4.23
C PHE A 19 -14.51 2.19 -4.07
N VAL A 20 -15.35 1.27 -4.57
CA VAL A 20 -15.08 -0.17 -4.54
C VAL A 20 -13.88 -0.53 -5.43
N ILE A 21 -13.80 0.05 -6.63
CA ILE A 21 -12.65 -0.14 -7.53
C ILE A 21 -11.38 0.39 -6.87
N ALA A 22 -11.42 1.58 -6.25
CA ALA A 22 -10.28 2.14 -5.53
C ALA A 22 -9.84 1.23 -4.37
N ALA A 23 -10.78 0.73 -3.56
CA ALA A 23 -10.48 -0.21 -2.47
C ALA A 23 -9.90 -1.53 -3.00
N ALA A 24 -10.43 -2.05 -4.11
CA ALA A 24 -9.92 -3.27 -4.73
C ALA A 24 -8.51 -3.09 -5.30
N SER A 25 -8.22 -1.96 -5.93
CA SER A 25 -6.87 -1.61 -6.42
C SER A 25 -5.88 -1.46 -5.27
N LEU A 26 -6.28 -0.81 -4.16
CA LEU A 26 -5.43 -0.71 -2.96
C LEU A 26 -5.15 -2.09 -2.34
N PHE A 27 -6.16 -2.97 -2.34
CA PHE A 27 -6.01 -4.34 -1.87
C PHE A 27 -5.06 -5.15 -2.77
N ALA A 28 -5.18 -5.01 -4.09
CA ALA A 28 -4.25 -5.63 -5.04
C ALA A 28 -2.83 -5.10 -4.88
N ASN A 29 -2.66 -3.79 -4.65
CA ASN A 29 -1.36 -3.18 -4.37
C ASN A 29 -0.75 -3.75 -3.08
N GLY A 30 -1.53 -3.89 -2.01
CA GLY A 30 -1.10 -4.55 -0.78
C GLY A 30 -0.63 -6.00 -1.01
N PHE A 31 -1.25 -6.73 -1.95
CA PHE A 31 -0.78 -8.06 -2.36
C PHE A 31 0.55 -8.01 -3.12
N GLY A 32 0.72 -7.03 -4.00
CA GLY A 32 1.99 -6.77 -4.69
C GLY A 32 3.13 -6.47 -3.73
N ILE A 33 2.90 -5.62 -2.72
CA ILE A 33 3.86 -5.30 -1.66
C ILE A 33 4.21 -6.56 -0.84
N TYR A 34 3.21 -7.39 -0.52
CA TYR A 34 3.45 -8.66 0.16
C TYR A 34 4.36 -9.59 -0.68
N LEU A 35 4.13 -9.68 -1.99
CA LEU A 35 4.95 -10.48 -2.90
C LEU A 35 6.41 -9.99 -2.98
N THR A 36 6.62 -8.67 -3.13
CA THR A 36 7.97 -8.08 -3.19
C THR A 36 8.72 -8.26 -1.86
N MET A 37 8.01 -8.11 -0.73
CA MET A 37 8.58 -8.38 0.58
C MET A 37 9.04 -9.83 0.75
N ARG A 38 8.23 -10.81 0.32
CA ARG A 38 8.57 -12.25 0.41
C ARG A 38 9.73 -12.62 -0.51
N ALA A 39 9.87 -11.96 -1.66
CA ALA A 39 10.98 -12.17 -2.58
C ALA A 39 12.36 -11.88 -1.95
N SER A 40 12.45 -11.05 -0.91
CA SER A 40 13.67 -10.78 -0.10
C SER A 40 14.91 -10.24 -0.86
N ILE A 41 14.78 -9.94 -2.16
CA ILE A 41 15.88 -9.49 -3.04
C ILE A 41 15.73 -8.03 -3.50
N GLY A 42 14.61 -7.39 -3.19
CA GLY A 42 14.34 -5.99 -3.50
C GLY A 42 13.04 -5.56 -2.83
N ALA A 43 13.15 -4.56 -1.97
CA ALA A 43 12.03 -3.99 -1.22
C ALA A 43 12.09 -2.47 -1.37
N ALA A 44 10.92 -1.81 -1.42
CA ALA A 44 10.92 -0.36 -1.51
C ALA A 44 11.59 0.24 -0.25
N PRO A 45 12.20 1.43 -0.32
CA PRO A 45 12.78 2.08 0.86
C PRO A 45 11.78 2.18 2.02
N TRP A 46 10.50 2.37 1.69
CA TRP A 46 9.39 2.38 2.63
C TRP A 46 9.19 1.04 3.34
N ASP A 47 9.29 -0.05 2.59
CA ASP A 47 9.15 -1.40 3.09
C ASP A 47 10.36 -1.79 3.94
N VAL A 48 11.56 -1.42 3.52
CA VAL A 48 12.79 -1.65 4.30
C VAL A 48 12.74 -0.90 5.63
N LEU A 49 12.26 0.35 5.63
CA LEU A 49 12.07 1.14 6.86
C LEU A 49 11.08 0.45 7.80
N SER A 50 9.90 0.10 7.29
CA SER A 50 8.84 -0.53 8.07
C SER A 50 9.24 -1.93 8.57
N LEU A 51 9.96 -2.69 7.74
CA LEU A 51 10.51 -4.00 8.10
C LEU A 51 11.64 -3.90 9.12
N GLY A 52 12.50 -2.88 9.01
CA GLY A 52 13.53 -2.58 10.01
C GLY A 52 12.91 -2.24 11.36
N LEU A 53 11.93 -1.34 11.38
CA LEU A 53 11.16 -1.00 12.59
C LEU A 53 10.43 -2.21 13.18
N SER A 54 9.81 -3.02 12.33
CA SER A 54 9.16 -4.28 12.74
C SER A 54 10.15 -5.23 13.43
N LYS A 55 11.36 -5.41 12.88
CA LYS A 55 12.41 -6.23 13.48
C LYS A 55 12.96 -5.65 14.78
N THR A 56 13.09 -4.33 14.90
CA THR A 56 13.60 -3.68 16.11
C THR A 56 12.57 -3.65 17.25
N LEU A 57 11.29 -3.44 16.94
CA LEU A 57 10.22 -3.29 17.93
C LEU A 57 9.43 -4.60 18.19
N GLY A 58 9.65 -5.65 17.38
CA GLY A 58 8.90 -6.90 17.46
C GLY A 58 7.42 -6.77 17.09
N ILE A 59 7.07 -5.72 16.34
CA ILE A 59 5.69 -5.45 15.90
C ILE A 59 5.45 -5.98 14.49
N LEU A 60 4.19 -6.19 14.13
CA LEU A 60 3.79 -6.56 12.77
C LEU A 60 4.21 -5.49 11.76
N TYR A 61 4.60 -5.93 10.57
CA TYR A 61 5.01 -5.05 9.48
C TYR A 61 3.96 -3.97 9.16
N GLY A 62 2.68 -4.36 9.06
CA GLY A 62 1.60 -3.41 8.76
C GLY A 62 1.47 -2.32 9.82
N THR A 63 1.62 -2.68 11.09
CA THR A 63 1.62 -1.73 12.21
C THR A 63 2.82 -0.78 12.16
N ALA A 64 4.00 -1.29 11.79
CA ALA A 64 5.19 -0.46 11.61
C ALA A 64 4.99 0.54 10.45
N SER A 65 4.45 0.07 9.32
CA SER A 65 4.19 0.90 8.14
C SER A 65 3.17 2.00 8.41
N ILE A 66 2.08 1.68 9.13
CA ILE A 66 1.09 2.67 9.56
C ILE A 66 1.73 3.72 10.49
N SER A 67 2.57 3.30 11.43
CA SER A 67 3.25 4.21 12.36
C SER A 67 4.21 5.17 11.65
N VAL A 68 4.97 4.67 10.67
CA VAL A 68 5.83 5.49 9.80
C VAL A 68 4.98 6.50 9.01
N SER A 69 3.90 6.03 8.41
CA SER A 69 2.98 6.88 7.63
C SER A 69 2.39 7.99 8.48
N ILE A 70 1.92 7.69 9.70
CA ILE A 70 1.40 8.68 10.63
C ILE A 70 2.49 9.69 11.04
N THR A 71 3.72 9.22 11.26
CA THR A 71 4.84 10.10 11.61
C THR A 71 5.12 11.10 10.50
N ILE A 72 5.13 10.64 9.25
CA ILE A 72 5.35 11.51 8.08
C ILE A 72 4.19 12.47 7.90
N LEU A 73 2.95 12.01 8.04
CA LEU A 73 1.78 12.89 8.02
C LEU A 73 1.85 14.00 9.08
N ILE A 74 2.35 13.72 10.28
CA ILE A 74 2.56 14.73 11.33
C ILE A 74 3.62 15.76 10.89
N ILE A 75 4.70 15.30 10.25
CA ILE A 75 5.75 16.17 9.72
C ILE A 75 5.18 17.06 8.60
N ASP A 76 4.38 16.49 7.70
CA ASP A 76 3.76 17.22 6.59
C ASP A 76 2.78 18.30 7.09
N ILE A 77 2.01 18.00 8.14
CA ILE A 77 1.17 18.99 8.84
C ILE A 77 2.03 20.14 9.39
N LEU A 78 3.16 19.81 10.02
CA LEU A 78 4.07 20.81 10.60
C LEU A 78 4.70 21.69 9.51
N LEU A 79 4.99 21.11 8.34
CA LEU A 79 5.46 21.80 7.14
C LEU A 79 4.36 22.58 6.41
N LYS A 80 3.10 22.50 6.87
CA LYS A 80 1.91 23.13 6.29
C LYS A 80 1.59 22.65 4.87
N GLU A 81 1.96 21.42 4.54
CA GLU A 81 1.52 20.81 3.29
C GLU A 81 0.03 20.45 3.36
N PRO A 82 -0.71 20.60 2.26
CA PRO A 82 -2.13 20.24 2.21
C PRO A 82 -2.28 18.71 2.20
N ILE A 83 -2.26 18.10 3.38
CA ILE A 83 -2.61 16.69 3.55
C ILE A 83 -4.12 16.47 3.42
N GLY A 84 -4.50 15.52 2.57
CA GLY A 84 -5.88 15.10 2.37
C GLY A 84 -6.26 13.87 3.20
N PHE A 85 -7.53 13.72 3.52
CA PHE A 85 -8.07 12.53 4.21
C PHE A 85 -7.77 11.21 3.48
N ALA A 86 -7.63 11.27 2.15
CA ALA A 86 -7.26 10.13 1.32
C ALA A 86 -5.88 9.53 1.68
N MET A 87 -4.92 10.36 2.11
CA MET A 87 -3.56 9.89 2.43
C MET A 87 -3.52 9.09 3.73
N VAL A 88 -4.30 9.51 4.74
CA VAL A 88 -4.47 8.76 5.99
C VAL A 88 -5.17 7.42 5.72
N LEU A 89 -6.20 7.45 4.87
CA LEU A 89 -6.98 6.27 4.54
C LEU A 89 -6.14 5.25 3.76
N ASP A 90 -5.36 5.72 2.77
CA ASP A 90 -4.40 4.92 2.03
C ASP A 90 -3.40 4.21 2.96
N ALA A 91 -2.73 4.96 3.84
CA ALA A 91 -1.77 4.41 4.80
C ALA A 91 -2.35 3.27 5.66
N ILE A 92 -3.57 3.46 6.17
CA ILE A 92 -4.25 2.46 7.00
C ILE A 92 -4.67 1.25 6.16
N VAL A 93 -5.25 1.47 4.98
CA VAL A 93 -5.76 0.41 4.11
C VAL A 93 -4.61 -0.46 3.60
N VAL A 94 -3.53 0.14 3.10
CA VAL A 94 -2.35 -0.60 2.60
C VAL A 94 -1.71 -1.37 3.74
N GLY A 95 -1.43 -0.72 4.88
CA GLY A 95 -0.79 -1.36 6.03
C GLY A 95 -1.59 -2.55 6.57
N LYS A 96 -2.92 -2.42 6.69
CA LYS A 96 -3.79 -3.53 7.13
C LYS A 96 -3.94 -4.62 6.08
N SER A 97 -3.95 -4.27 4.79
CA SER A 97 -4.01 -5.26 3.72
C SER A 97 -2.75 -6.13 3.71
N VAL A 98 -1.56 -5.52 3.83
CA VAL A 98 -0.30 -6.29 3.91
C VAL A 98 -0.26 -7.19 5.14
N ASP A 99 -0.72 -6.69 6.29
CA ASP A 99 -0.82 -7.49 7.53
C ASP A 99 -1.73 -8.71 7.36
N PHE A 100 -2.87 -8.51 6.69
CA PHE A 100 -3.81 -9.58 6.36
C PHE A 100 -3.18 -10.63 5.44
N PHE A 101 -2.49 -10.23 4.38
CA PHE A 101 -1.80 -11.18 3.49
C PHE A 101 -0.66 -11.92 4.19
N ASN A 102 0.08 -11.23 5.07
CA ASN A 102 1.12 -11.84 5.89
C ASN A 102 0.52 -12.89 6.84
N MET A 103 -0.64 -12.62 7.43
CA MET A 103 -1.32 -13.57 8.33
C MET A 103 -1.81 -14.83 7.61
N ILE A 104 -2.24 -14.74 6.34
CA ILE A 104 -2.71 -15.91 5.59
C ILE A 104 -1.55 -16.76 5.05
N ASP A 105 -0.34 -16.18 4.94
CA ASP A 105 0.89 -16.87 4.51
C ASP A 105 0.72 -17.73 3.24
N ILE A 106 -0.05 -17.24 2.27
CA ILE A 106 -0.46 -17.99 1.07
C ILE A 106 0.74 -18.33 0.18
N VAL A 107 1.78 -17.47 0.18
CA VAL A 107 2.86 -17.59 -0.80
C VAL A 107 4.16 -18.05 -0.13
N PRO A 108 4.60 -19.29 -0.39
CA PRO A 108 5.86 -19.79 0.17
C PRO A 108 7.04 -18.96 -0.34
N SER A 109 7.98 -18.66 0.56
CA SER A 109 9.19 -17.92 0.20
C SER A 109 10.01 -18.72 -0.82
N PRO A 110 10.38 -18.14 -1.96
CA PRO A 110 11.21 -18.83 -2.94
C PRO A 110 12.60 -19.09 -2.37
N GLU A 111 13.02 -20.36 -2.34
CA GLU A 111 14.37 -20.77 -1.89
C GLU A 111 15.44 -20.55 -2.97
N SER A 112 15.02 -20.24 -4.20
CA SER A 112 15.90 -20.05 -5.36
C SER A 112 15.92 -18.60 -5.81
N LEU A 113 17.13 -18.09 -6.11
CA LEU A 113 17.35 -16.72 -6.59
C LEU A 113 16.51 -16.36 -7.83
N PRO A 114 16.34 -17.24 -8.84
CA PRO A 114 15.47 -16.96 -9.98
C PRO A 114 13.99 -16.84 -9.58
N GLY A 115 13.51 -17.70 -8.67
CA GLY A 115 12.14 -17.64 -8.17
C GLY A 115 11.86 -16.35 -7.39
N SER A 116 12.83 -15.84 -6.63
CA SER A 116 12.74 -14.52 -6.00
C SER A 116 12.62 -13.40 -7.03
N ILE A 117 13.36 -13.46 -8.14
CA ILE A 117 13.31 -12.44 -9.22
C ILE A 117 11.94 -12.44 -9.89
N GLU A 118 11.42 -13.61 -10.25
CA GLU A 118 10.09 -13.74 -10.84
C GLU A 118 9.00 -13.19 -9.91
N MET A 119 9.06 -13.55 -8.63
CA MET A 119 8.11 -13.09 -7.63
C MET A 119 8.18 -11.57 -7.40
N LEU A 120 9.39 -10.99 -7.42
CA LEU A 120 9.58 -9.55 -7.34
C LEU A 120 9.02 -8.83 -8.57
N LEU A 121 9.27 -9.33 -9.78
CA LEU A 121 8.77 -8.72 -11.02
C LEU A 121 7.24 -8.75 -11.07
N LEU A 122 6.63 -9.88 -10.67
CA LEU A 122 5.17 -9.99 -10.57
C LEU A 122 4.61 -9.00 -9.55
N GLY A 123 5.23 -8.91 -8.36
CA GLY A 123 4.83 -7.94 -7.34
C GLY A 123 4.94 -6.49 -7.84
N LEU A 124 6.01 -6.15 -8.56
CA LEU A 124 6.22 -4.81 -9.12
C LEU A 124 5.19 -4.47 -10.21
N VAL A 125 4.84 -5.43 -11.08
CA VAL A 125 3.79 -5.24 -12.08
C VAL A 125 2.44 -4.99 -11.40
N ILE A 126 2.14 -5.71 -10.31
CA ILE A 126 0.90 -5.53 -9.55
C ILE A 126 0.85 -4.17 -8.85
N ILE A 127 1.99 -3.67 -8.34
CA ILE A 127 2.06 -2.34 -7.72
C ILE A 127 1.93 -1.23 -8.77
N GLY A 128 2.44 -1.46 -9.98
CA GLY A 128 2.54 -0.45 -11.05
C GLY A 128 1.28 -0.25 -11.90
N TYR A 129 0.30 -1.15 -11.83
CA TYR A 129 -0.94 -1.13 -12.65
C TYR A 129 -2.19 -1.13 -11.79
#